data_AF-A0A524H3H8-F1
#
_entry.id   AF-A0A524H3H8-F1
#
_cell.length_a   1.000
_cell.length_b   1.000
_cell.length_c   1.000
_cell.angle_alpha   90.00
_cell.angle_beta   90.00
_cell.angle_gamma   90.00
#
_symmetry.space_group_name_H-M   'P 1'
#
loop_
_entity.id
_entity.type
_entity.pdbx_description
1 polymer ?
#
loop_
_entity_poly.entity_id
_entity_poly.type
_entity_poly.pdbx_seq_one_letter_code
_entity_poly.pdbx_strand_id
1 'polypeptide(L)'
;MVQRAVTTVIDRDKCIGCGECVRVCPSQTLEMQDGKAIVTGDRSLACGHCIAVCPVEAVRVEALDPHSLRFHTFACRNDWMPWGACDAGELVRLMASRRSCRNFTGAPVPRPVLEDLVKIGTTAPSGTNSQGWTFTTLPSRAVVIKLGNAVGAFFKRLNRMAENPLLRHGLRLIGRPELAGYYRDYHQGVAEGLADWEERGRDRLLHGAPAAIIVGSLPGGSCPAEDALLATQNILLAAHALGLGTCLIGFAVSAMQKDGRIKDLLKIPREETVHAVIALGHPAVAYQRLTGRKKAVSRFVEF
;
A
#
# COMPACT_ATOMS: atom_id res chain seq x y z
N MET A 1 10.77 -4.29 15.12
CA MET A 1 10.65 -3.14 16.05
C MET A 1 11.13 -1.91 15.30
N VAL A 2 10.38 -0.80 15.32
CA VAL A 2 10.74 0.42 14.57
C VAL A 2 12.02 1.02 15.14
N GLN A 3 13.06 1.18 14.33
CA GLN A 3 14.34 1.74 14.76
C GLN A 3 14.17 3.24 15.09
N ARG A 4 14.62 3.66 16.27
CA ARG A 4 14.51 5.05 16.76
C ARG A 4 15.85 5.72 16.99
N ALA A 5 16.93 5.09 16.51
CA ALA A 5 18.28 5.61 16.65
C ALA A 5 18.41 6.98 15.97
N VAL A 6 19.19 7.87 16.58
CA VAL A 6 19.47 9.19 16.02
C VAL A 6 20.58 9.07 14.98
N THR A 7 20.27 9.49 13.77
CA THR A 7 21.20 9.56 12.63
C THR A 7 21.22 10.96 12.02
N THR A 8 20.72 11.94 12.77
CA THR A 8 20.70 13.34 12.34
C THR A 8 22.09 13.94 12.50
N VAL A 9 22.56 14.66 11.49
CA VAL A 9 23.84 15.36 11.48
C VAL A 9 23.62 16.82 11.11
N ILE A 10 24.25 17.73 11.86
CA ILE A 10 24.22 19.17 11.59
C ILE A 10 25.60 19.63 11.11
N ASP A 11 25.63 20.25 9.93
CA ASP A 11 26.78 20.99 9.42
C ASP A 11 26.83 22.36 10.09
N ARG A 12 27.76 22.54 11.04
CA ARG A 12 27.88 23.77 11.84
C ARG A 12 28.34 24.98 11.02
N ASP A 13 29.07 24.74 9.93
CA ASP A 13 29.59 25.81 9.07
C ASP A 13 28.47 26.40 8.23
N LYS A 14 27.57 25.55 7.71
CA LYS A 14 26.38 26.00 6.97
C LYS A 14 25.27 26.53 7.87
N CYS A 15 25.13 26.02 9.09
CA CYS A 15 24.01 26.36 9.97
C CYS A 15 23.99 27.87 10.29
N ILE A 16 22.92 28.58 9.94
CA ILE A 16 22.79 30.03 10.22
C ILE A 16 22.08 30.35 11.54
N GLY A 17 21.75 29.34 12.35
CA GLY A 17 21.17 29.58 13.68
C GLY A 17 19.68 29.93 13.73
N CYS A 18 18.91 29.76 12.65
CA CYS A 18 17.51 30.16 12.60
C CYS A 18 16.55 29.35 13.49
N GLY A 19 16.93 28.15 13.95
CA GLY A 19 16.14 27.33 14.87
C GLY A 19 14.92 26.61 14.27
N GLU A 20 14.66 26.74 12.97
CA GLU A 20 13.52 26.09 12.29
C GLU A 20 13.47 24.56 12.50
N CYS A 21 14.64 23.91 12.37
CA CYS A 21 14.78 22.46 12.53
C CYS A 21 14.44 21.97 13.96
N VAL A 22 14.71 22.82 14.98
CA VAL A 22 14.35 22.55 16.37
C VAL A 22 12.84 22.65 16.55
N ARG A 23 12.23 23.72 16.02
CA ARG A 23 10.78 23.97 16.17
C ARG A 23 9.92 22.88 15.52
N VAL A 24 10.35 22.35 14.37
CA VAL A 24 9.58 21.33 13.63
C VAL A 24 9.80 19.91 14.15
N CYS A 25 10.76 19.68 15.05
CA CYS A 25 11.13 18.34 15.49
C CYS A 25 10.14 17.82 16.55
N PRO A 26 9.25 16.85 16.22
CA PRO A 26 8.30 16.34 17.20
C PRO A 26 8.96 15.50 18.31
N SER A 27 10.17 14.99 18.05
CA SER A 27 10.94 14.19 19.01
C SER A 27 11.85 15.02 19.90
N GLN A 28 11.93 16.34 19.71
CA GLN A 28 12.84 17.20 20.45
C GLN A 28 14.30 16.70 20.40
N THR A 29 14.71 16.11 19.26
CA THR A 29 16.06 15.57 19.06
C THR A 29 17.14 16.65 18.95
N LEU A 30 16.72 17.87 18.61
CA LEU A 30 17.59 18.99 18.29
C LEU A 30 17.37 20.12 19.28
N GLU A 31 18.45 20.81 19.66
CA GLU A 31 18.44 22.01 20.51
C GLU A 31 19.31 23.12 19.90
N MET A 32 19.17 24.33 20.42
CA MET A 32 20.03 25.46 20.06
C MET A 32 21.12 25.64 21.11
N GLN A 33 22.39 25.61 20.67
CA GLN A 33 23.55 25.91 21.51
C GLN A 33 24.53 26.81 20.75
N ASP A 34 24.99 27.89 21.40
CA ASP A 34 25.94 28.87 20.82
C ASP A 34 25.50 29.41 19.45
N GLY A 35 24.19 29.68 19.31
CA GLY A 35 23.59 30.16 18.06
C GLY A 35 23.55 29.15 16.92
N LYS A 36 23.80 27.85 17.18
CA LYS A 36 23.76 26.77 16.19
C LYS A 36 22.84 25.65 16.65
N ALA A 37 22.25 24.93 15.70
CA ALA A 37 21.51 23.71 16.02
C ALA A 37 22.51 22.57 16.35
N ILE A 38 22.17 21.78 17.36
CA ILE A 38 22.93 20.59 17.78
C ILE A 38 21.98 19.42 18.03
N VAL A 39 22.52 18.20 18.03
CA VAL A 39 21.78 16.97 18.34
C VAL A 39 22.01 16.64 19.82
N THR A 40 20.95 16.69 20.63
CA THR A 40 21.01 16.38 22.08
C THR A 40 20.16 15.18 22.47
N GLY A 41 19.08 14.92 21.72
CA GLY A 41 18.19 13.80 22.01
C GLY A 41 18.78 12.45 21.61
N ASP A 42 18.26 11.39 22.23
CA ASP A 42 18.65 9.99 21.99
C ASP A 42 17.65 9.24 21.09
N ARG A 43 16.58 9.91 20.67
CA ARG A 43 15.51 9.33 19.85
C ARG A 43 15.17 10.21 18.65
N SER A 44 14.87 9.57 17.52
CA SER A 44 14.43 10.22 16.28
C SER A 44 13.34 9.40 15.58
N LEU A 45 12.43 10.08 14.89
CA LEU A 45 11.51 9.44 13.94
C LEU A 45 12.14 9.24 12.55
N ALA A 46 13.32 9.83 12.30
CA ALA A 46 13.94 9.91 10.98
C ALA A 46 12.99 10.45 9.89
N CYS A 47 12.11 11.40 10.22
CA CYS A 47 11.08 11.90 9.29
C CYS A 47 11.57 12.95 8.28
N GLY A 48 12.78 13.49 8.46
CA GLY A 48 13.35 14.46 7.53
C GLY A 48 12.74 15.87 7.60
N HIS A 49 11.80 16.17 8.51
CA HIS A 49 11.25 17.53 8.64
C HIS A 49 12.33 18.60 8.87
N CYS A 50 13.37 18.27 9.64
CA CYS A 50 14.50 19.14 9.88
C CYS A 50 15.32 19.43 8.60
N ILE A 51 15.37 18.49 7.65
CA ILE A 51 15.96 18.69 6.32
C ILE A 51 15.06 19.64 5.52
N ALA A 52 13.77 19.32 5.44
CA ALA A 52 12.80 20.05 4.61
C ALA A 52 12.66 21.54 4.98
N VAL A 53 12.81 21.88 6.28
CA VAL A 53 12.69 23.26 6.76
C VAL A 53 14.01 24.04 6.73
N CYS A 54 15.16 23.38 6.52
CA CYS A 54 16.45 24.06 6.59
C CYS A 54 16.74 24.85 5.31
N PRO A 55 16.83 26.20 5.36
CA PRO A 55 16.99 27.01 4.15
C PRO A 55 18.40 26.97 3.55
N VAL A 56 19.37 26.40 4.28
CA VAL A 56 20.81 26.39 3.95
C VAL A 56 21.38 24.98 3.89
N GLU A 57 20.51 23.97 3.84
CA GLU A 57 20.89 22.55 3.69
C GLU A 57 21.93 22.08 4.72
N ALA A 58 21.84 22.60 5.94
CA ALA A 58 22.77 22.28 7.03
C ALA A 58 22.43 20.97 7.75
N VAL A 59 21.31 20.32 7.44
CA VAL A 59 20.82 19.13 8.15
C VAL A 59 20.83 17.92 7.22
N ARG A 60 21.33 16.79 7.71
CA ARG A 60 21.20 15.46 7.09
C ARG A 60 20.60 14.47 8.09
N VAL A 61 19.90 13.46 7.58
CA VAL A 61 19.40 12.32 8.38
C VAL A 61 19.82 11.06 7.63
N GLU A 62 20.84 10.35 8.14
CA GLU A 62 21.48 9.26 7.38
C GLU A 62 20.58 8.03 7.22
N ALA A 63 19.53 7.90 8.03
CA ALA A 63 18.53 6.86 7.87
C ALA A 63 17.63 7.05 6.63
N LEU A 64 17.67 8.22 5.99
CA LEU A 64 16.89 8.51 4.78
C LEU A 64 17.71 8.28 3.52
N ASP A 65 17.16 7.53 2.57
CA ASP A 65 17.76 7.32 1.25
C ASP A 65 17.71 8.62 0.40
N PRO A 66 18.87 9.22 0.03
CA PRO A 66 18.91 10.42 -0.81
C PRO A 66 18.44 10.15 -2.25
N HIS A 67 18.24 8.90 -2.64
CA HIS A 67 17.76 8.50 -3.95
C HIS A 67 16.28 8.08 -3.94
N SER A 68 15.58 8.22 -2.82
CA SER A 68 14.17 7.84 -2.64
C SER A 68 13.18 8.50 -3.62
N LEU A 69 13.56 9.60 -4.28
CA LEU A 69 12.76 10.30 -5.30
C LEU A 69 13.34 10.21 -6.73
N ARG A 70 14.32 9.32 -6.97
CA ARG A 70 14.84 9.03 -8.33
C ARG A 70 14.09 7.84 -8.92
N PHE A 71 13.44 8.05 -10.07
CA PHE A 71 12.64 7.02 -10.74
C PHE A 71 13.27 6.60 -12.07
N HIS A 72 12.96 5.40 -12.51
CA HIS A 72 13.50 4.85 -13.76
C HIS A 72 12.73 5.34 -14.99
N THR A 73 11.43 5.59 -14.85
CA THR A 73 10.51 5.79 -15.98
C THR A 73 10.12 7.25 -16.21
N PHE A 74 10.43 8.14 -15.27
CA PHE A 74 10.20 9.58 -15.38
C PHE A 74 11.16 10.38 -14.48
N ALA A 75 11.31 11.66 -14.75
CA ALA A 75 12.03 12.58 -13.87
C ALA A 75 11.06 13.21 -12.86
N CYS A 76 11.37 13.09 -11.57
CA CYS A 76 10.63 13.77 -10.51
C CYS A 76 11.21 15.15 -10.26
N ARG A 77 10.35 16.17 -10.32
CA ARG A 77 10.65 17.48 -9.75
C ARG A 77 10.69 17.36 -8.23
N ASN A 78 11.86 17.61 -7.65
CA ASN A 78 12.13 17.44 -6.22
C ASN A 78 12.23 18.77 -5.47
N ASP A 79 11.77 19.87 -6.07
CA ASP A 79 11.54 21.14 -5.39
C ASP A 79 10.31 21.06 -4.47
N TRP A 80 10.34 21.83 -3.38
CA TRP A 80 9.21 21.92 -2.46
C TRP A 80 7.98 22.49 -3.18
N MET A 81 6.85 21.79 -3.09
CA MET A 81 5.56 22.28 -3.57
C MET A 81 4.83 23.03 -2.43
N PRO A 82 4.65 24.36 -2.52
CA PRO A 82 3.96 25.12 -1.48
C PRO A 82 2.51 24.70 -1.30
N TRP A 83 1.96 24.98 -0.12
CA TRP A 83 0.56 24.69 0.18
C TRP A 83 -0.35 25.45 -0.77
N GLY A 84 -1.28 24.73 -1.42
CA GLY A 84 -2.19 25.30 -2.41
C GLY A 84 -1.61 25.50 -3.82
N ALA A 85 -0.35 25.14 -4.06
CA ALA A 85 0.27 25.26 -5.40
C ALA A 85 -0.17 24.16 -6.39
N CYS A 86 -0.71 23.05 -5.90
CA CYS A 86 -1.21 21.96 -6.74
C CYS A 86 -2.61 22.27 -7.26
N ASP A 87 -2.86 21.99 -8.55
CA ASP A 87 -4.21 22.06 -9.12
C ASP A 87 -5.11 20.98 -8.50
N ALA A 88 -6.01 21.41 -7.62
CA ALA A 88 -6.95 20.52 -6.94
C ALA A 88 -7.94 19.85 -7.91
N GLY A 89 -8.32 20.52 -9.00
CA GLY A 89 -9.21 19.98 -10.02
C GLY A 89 -8.57 18.80 -10.75
N GLU A 90 -7.30 18.95 -11.14
CA GLU A 90 -6.52 17.89 -11.77
C GLU A 90 -6.25 16.70 -10.84
N LEU A 91 -5.93 16.97 -9.57
CA LEU A 91 -5.78 15.93 -8.57
C LEU A 91 -7.07 15.12 -8.40
N VAL A 92 -8.21 15.80 -8.27
CA VAL A 92 -9.53 15.15 -8.16
C VAL A 92 -9.87 14.41 -9.45
N ARG A 93 -9.54 14.95 -10.62
CA ARG A 93 -9.75 14.30 -11.92
C ARG A 93 -9.00 12.98 -12.01
N LEU A 94 -7.74 12.92 -11.58
CA LEU A 94 -6.96 11.68 -11.48
C LEU A 94 -7.63 10.67 -10.52
N MET A 95 -7.94 11.11 -9.30
CA MET A 95 -8.58 10.26 -8.29
C MET A 95 -9.93 9.71 -8.73
N ALA A 96 -10.73 10.51 -9.44
CA ALA A 96 -12.05 10.15 -9.95
C ALA A 96 -11.97 9.26 -11.22
N SER A 97 -10.96 9.44 -12.06
CA SER A 97 -10.74 8.67 -13.29
C SER A 97 -10.28 7.25 -13.01
N ARG A 98 -9.54 7.04 -11.91
CA ARG A 98 -9.07 5.71 -11.53
C ARG A 98 -10.24 4.78 -11.20
N ARG A 99 -10.33 3.66 -11.91
CA ARG A 99 -11.32 2.58 -11.71
C ARG A 99 -10.65 1.26 -11.42
N SER A 100 -11.39 0.36 -10.78
CA SER A 100 -10.97 -1.03 -10.61
C SER A 100 -11.02 -1.73 -11.96
N CYS A 101 -9.85 -1.91 -12.58
CA CYS A 101 -9.68 -2.56 -13.87
C CYS A 101 -9.82 -4.08 -13.71
N ARG A 102 -10.80 -4.67 -14.40
CA ARG A 102 -11.12 -6.11 -14.32
C ARG A 102 -11.02 -6.80 -15.69
N ASN A 103 -10.30 -6.17 -16.61
CA ASN A 103 -10.06 -6.63 -17.95
C ASN A 103 -8.68 -6.12 -18.36
N PHE A 104 -7.66 -6.97 -18.26
CA PHE A 104 -6.30 -6.63 -18.65
C PHE A 104 -5.97 -7.22 -20.01
N THR A 105 -5.11 -6.52 -20.77
CA THR A 105 -4.43 -7.15 -21.90
C THR A 105 -3.34 -8.10 -21.41
N GLY A 106 -2.83 -8.95 -22.30
CA GLY A 106 -1.69 -9.85 -21.99
C GLY A 106 -0.32 -9.15 -21.99
N ALA A 107 -0.25 -7.85 -22.27
CA ALA A 107 1.01 -7.12 -22.37
C ALA A 107 1.73 -7.10 -21.00
N PRO A 108 3.03 -7.45 -20.95
CA PRO A 108 3.79 -7.44 -19.71
C PRO A 108 3.99 -6.00 -19.20
N VAL A 109 4.03 -5.83 -17.88
CA VAL A 109 4.43 -4.56 -17.26
C VAL A 109 5.95 -4.56 -17.09
N PRO A 110 6.69 -3.57 -17.63
CA PRO A 110 8.14 -3.51 -17.47
C PRO A 110 8.55 -3.46 -16.00
N ARG A 111 9.60 -4.21 -15.63
CA ARG A 111 10.16 -4.22 -14.27
C ARG A 111 10.45 -2.82 -13.71
N PRO A 112 11.07 -1.87 -14.47
CA PRO A 112 11.31 -0.52 -13.96
C PRO A 112 10.04 0.22 -13.54
N VAL A 113 8.91 -0.03 -14.23
CA VAL A 113 7.60 0.55 -13.84
C VAL A 113 7.14 -0.04 -12.50
N LEU A 114 7.30 -1.35 -12.29
CA LEU A 114 6.91 -2.00 -11.02
C LEU A 114 7.75 -1.50 -9.84
N GLU A 115 9.05 -1.30 -10.06
CA GLU A 115 9.99 -0.76 -9.07
C GLU A 115 9.63 0.70 -8.73
N ASP A 116 9.34 1.52 -9.74
CA ASP A 116 8.86 2.90 -9.54
C ASP A 116 7.53 2.94 -8.78
N LEU A 117 6.58 2.06 -9.09
CA LEU A 117 5.29 2.01 -8.36
C LEU A 117 5.49 1.75 -6.87
N VAL A 118 6.34 0.79 -6.49
CA VAL A 118 6.66 0.51 -5.09
C VAL A 118 7.26 1.75 -4.41
N LYS A 119 8.20 2.41 -5.08
CA LYS A 119 8.87 3.62 -4.59
C LYS A 119 7.91 4.81 -4.46
N ILE A 120 6.95 4.96 -5.37
CA ILE A 120 5.89 5.95 -5.24
C ILE A 120 4.98 5.60 -4.05
N GLY A 121 4.70 4.32 -3.81
CA GLY A 121 3.99 3.85 -2.63
C GLY A 121 4.59 4.36 -1.31
N THR A 122 5.92 4.38 -1.19
CA THR A 122 6.62 4.82 0.03
C THR A 122 6.57 6.33 0.29
N THR A 123 6.03 7.12 -0.64
CA THR A 123 5.77 8.56 -0.42
C THR A 123 4.55 8.83 0.47
N ALA A 124 3.79 7.79 0.81
CA ALA A 124 2.68 7.90 1.75
C ALA A 124 3.17 8.33 3.15
N PRO A 125 2.34 9.01 3.94
CA PRO A 125 2.65 9.19 5.36
C PRO A 125 2.52 7.85 6.10
N SER A 126 3.19 7.75 7.24
CA SER A 126 3.01 6.63 8.17
C SER A 126 2.97 7.08 9.63
N GLY A 127 2.23 6.35 10.46
CA GLY A 127 2.14 6.62 11.89
C GLY A 127 3.53 6.65 12.53
N THR A 128 3.90 7.78 13.14
CA THR A 128 5.23 8.03 13.73
C THR A 128 6.42 7.83 12.76
N ASN A 129 6.19 7.99 11.46
CA ASN A 129 7.14 7.69 10.39
C ASN A 129 7.70 6.26 10.44
N SER A 130 6.86 5.27 10.83
CA SER A 130 7.32 3.91 11.04
C SER A 130 7.72 3.18 9.75
N GLN A 131 7.10 3.52 8.62
CA GLN A 131 7.33 2.96 7.28
C GLN A 131 7.43 1.42 7.26
N GLY A 132 6.68 0.74 8.13
CA GLY A 132 6.74 -0.71 8.32
C GLY A 132 6.04 -1.52 7.23
N TRP A 133 5.67 -0.91 6.11
CA TRP A 133 5.07 -1.59 4.96
C TRP A 133 6.09 -2.50 4.27
N THR A 134 5.58 -3.57 3.67
CA THR A 134 6.36 -4.50 2.85
C THR A 134 5.71 -4.63 1.48
N PHE A 135 6.52 -4.86 0.46
CA PHE A 135 6.05 -4.99 -0.92
C PHE A 135 6.60 -6.26 -1.54
N THR A 136 5.71 -7.15 -1.98
CA THR A 136 6.06 -8.35 -2.75
C THR A 136 5.51 -8.22 -4.16
N THR A 137 6.40 -8.03 -5.13
CA THR A 137 6.04 -7.87 -6.54
C THR A 137 6.01 -9.23 -7.25
N LEU A 138 4.91 -9.51 -7.95
CA LEU A 138 4.71 -10.66 -8.83
C LEU A 138 4.80 -10.13 -10.27
N PRO A 139 5.99 -10.18 -10.92
CA PRO A 139 6.25 -9.41 -12.13
C PRO A 139 5.74 -10.07 -13.42
N SER A 140 5.14 -11.26 -13.34
CA SER A 140 4.68 -11.98 -14.52
C SER A 140 3.40 -12.76 -14.28
N ARG A 141 2.66 -12.97 -15.37
CA ARG A 141 1.39 -13.68 -15.36
C ARG A 141 1.50 -15.08 -14.76
N ALA A 142 2.62 -15.76 -15.00
CA ALA A 142 2.88 -17.09 -14.44
C ALA A 142 2.89 -17.09 -12.90
N VAL A 143 3.52 -16.11 -12.27
CA VAL A 143 3.56 -16.00 -10.80
C VAL A 143 2.20 -15.53 -10.25
N VAL A 144 1.51 -14.64 -10.96
CA VAL A 144 0.14 -14.22 -10.63
C VAL A 144 -0.82 -15.42 -10.63
N ILE A 145 -0.70 -16.32 -11.62
CA ILE A 145 -1.48 -17.57 -11.67
C ILE A 145 -1.15 -18.49 -10.49
N LYS A 146 0.11 -18.58 -10.04
CA LYS A 146 0.47 -19.38 -8.85
C LYS A 146 -0.25 -18.87 -7.60
N LEU A 147 -0.31 -17.56 -7.39
CA LEU A 147 -1.12 -16.95 -6.32
C LEU A 147 -2.61 -17.30 -6.52
N GLY A 148 -3.14 -17.13 -7.72
CA GLY A 148 -4.53 -17.44 -8.04
C GLY A 148 -4.92 -18.88 -7.72
N ASN A 149 -4.08 -19.86 -8.10
CA ASN A 149 -4.29 -21.27 -7.80
C ASN A 149 -4.25 -21.57 -6.30
N ALA A 150 -3.32 -20.96 -5.56
CA ALA A 150 -3.23 -21.14 -4.10
C ALA A 150 -4.47 -20.57 -3.38
N VAL A 151 -4.94 -19.40 -3.81
CA VAL A 151 -6.18 -18.77 -3.32
C VAL A 151 -7.40 -19.62 -3.69
N GLY A 152 -7.46 -20.13 -4.92
CA GLY A 152 -8.52 -21.03 -5.38
C GLY A 152 -8.59 -22.31 -4.54
N ALA A 153 -7.44 -22.93 -4.27
CA ALA A 153 -7.36 -24.11 -3.41
C ALA A 153 -7.84 -23.85 -1.98
N PHE A 154 -7.54 -22.67 -1.41
CA PHE A 154 -8.07 -22.25 -0.12
C PHE A 154 -9.60 -22.16 -0.14
N PHE A 155 -10.17 -21.46 -1.13
CA PHE A 155 -11.60 -21.28 -1.24
C PHE A 155 -12.36 -22.58 -1.58
N LYS A 156 -11.74 -23.50 -2.34
CA LYS A 156 -12.29 -24.83 -2.58
C LYS A 156 -12.45 -25.63 -1.29
N ARG A 157 -11.45 -25.56 -0.38
CA ARG A 157 -11.56 -26.15 0.97
C ARG A 157 -12.63 -25.45 1.80
N LEU A 158 -12.68 -24.12 1.76
CA LEU A 158 -13.66 -23.34 2.53
C LEU A 158 -15.09 -23.62 2.08
N ASN A 159 -15.35 -23.76 0.77
CA ASN A 159 -16.65 -24.15 0.22
C ASN A 159 -17.08 -25.52 0.73
N ARG A 160 -16.20 -26.53 0.68
CA ARG A 160 -16.49 -27.87 1.20
C ARG A 160 -16.85 -27.85 2.69
N MET A 161 -16.16 -27.04 3.49
CA MET A 161 -16.50 -26.86 4.91
C MET A 161 -17.86 -26.17 5.07
N ALA A 162 -18.10 -25.13 4.27
CA ALA A 162 -19.33 -24.35 4.32
C ALA A 162 -20.57 -25.18 3.89
N GLU A 163 -20.41 -26.16 3.00
CA GLU A 163 -21.50 -27.06 2.58
C GLU A 163 -22.04 -27.92 3.73
N ASN A 164 -21.23 -28.21 4.76
CA ASN A 164 -21.65 -29.00 5.91
C ASN A 164 -22.58 -28.18 6.84
N PRO A 165 -23.90 -28.49 6.91
CA PRO A 165 -24.84 -27.71 7.70
C PRO A 165 -24.60 -27.88 9.21
N LEU A 166 -24.17 -29.07 9.65
CA LEU A 166 -23.88 -29.35 11.06
C LEU A 166 -22.69 -28.52 11.54
N LEU A 167 -21.62 -28.43 10.73
CA LEU A 167 -20.46 -27.60 11.04
C LEU A 167 -20.84 -26.13 11.13
N ARG A 168 -21.60 -25.61 10.15
CA ARG A 168 -22.07 -24.22 10.17
C ARG A 168 -22.92 -23.91 11.39
N HIS A 169 -23.85 -24.81 11.74
CA HIS A 169 -24.72 -24.62 12.88
C HIS A 169 -23.92 -24.68 14.19
N GLY A 170 -23.03 -25.66 14.34
CA GLY A 170 -22.18 -25.81 15.51
C GLY A 170 -21.25 -24.61 15.74
N LEU A 171 -20.58 -24.12 14.69
CA LEU A 171 -19.73 -22.92 14.78
C LEU A 171 -20.52 -21.68 15.19
N ARG A 172 -21.74 -21.52 14.65
CA ARG A 172 -22.63 -20.42 15.03
C ARG A 172 -23.02 -20.47 16.52
N LEU A 173 -23.28 -21.65 17.07
CA LEU A 173 -23.65 -21.81 18.49
C LEU A 173 -22.52 -21.43 19.45
N ILE A 174 -21.26 -21.60 19.05
CA ILE A 174 -20.09 -21.18 19.84
C ILE A 174 -19.62 -19.75 19.52
N GLY A 175 -20.48 -18.93 18.92
CA GLY A 175 -20.20 -17.52 18.64
C GLY A 175 -19.29 -17.26 17.43
N ARG A 176 -19.12 -18.22 16.51
CA ARG A 176 -18.32 -18.09 15.28
C ARG A 176 -19.19 -18.20 14.01
N PRO A 177 -19.98 -17.17 13.68
CA PRO A 177 -20.95 -17.22 12.58
C PRO A 177 -20.32 -17.02 11.19
N GLU A 178 -19.01 -16.82 11.08
CA GLU A 178 -18.32 -16.40 9.85
C GLU A 178 -18.52 -17.41 8.71
N LEU A 179 -18.48 -18.71 9.01
CA LEU A 179 -18.70 -19.75 7.99
C LEU A 179 -20.14 -19.75 7.47
N ALA A 180 -21.12 -19.45 8.33
CA ALA A 180 -22.52 -19.34 7.93
C ALA A 180 -22.76 -18.08 7.08
N GLY A 181 -22.16 -16.95 7.46
CA GLY A 181 -22.17 -15.73 6.64
C GLY A 181 -21.50 -15.95 5.29
N TYR A 182 -20.34 -16.61 5.28
CA TYR A 182 -19.65 -17.00 4.04
C TYR A 182 -20.53 -17.84 3.12
N TYR A 183 -21.18 -18.87 3.66
CA TYR A 183 -22.07 -19.73 2.86
C TYR A 183 -23.21 -18.94 2.22
N ARG A 184 -23.85 -18.05 2.99
CA ARG A 184 -24.98 -17.25 2.50
C ARG A 184 -24.56 -16.26 1.42
N ASP A 185 -23.44 -15.57 1.61
CA ASP A 185 -23.12 -14.37 0.82
C ASP A 185 -22.10 -14.63 -0.30
N TYR A 186 -21.29 -15.70 -0.21
CA TYR A 186 -20.14 -15.90 -1.10
C TYR A 186 -19.98 -17.31 -1.68
N HIS A 187 -20.50 -18.38 -1.05
CA HIS A 187 -20.25 -19.77 -1.48
C HIS A 187 -20.57 -20.01 -2.95
N GLN A 188 -21.75 -19.60 -3.41
CA GLN A 188 -22.17 -19.77 -4.80
C GLN A 188 -21.25 -19.03 -5.77
N GLY A 189 -21.01 -17.74 -5.56
CA GLY A 189 -20.16 -16.95 -6.44
C GLY A 189 -18.71 -17.43 -6.49
N VAL A 190 -18.20 -17.96 -5.38
CA VAL A 190 -16.89 -18.61 -5.32
C VAL A 190 -16.89 -19.95 -6.07
N ALA A 191 -17.94 -20.77 -5.92
CA ALA A 191 -18.06 -22.04 -6.63
C ALA A 191 -18.07 -21.83 -8.16
N GLU A 192 -18.88 -20.87 -8.63
CA GLU A 192 -18.92 -20.46 -10.04
C GLU A 192 -17.55 -19.94 -10.52
N GLY A 193 -16.87 -19.13 -9.70
CA GLY A 193 -15.55 -18.61 -10.02
C GLY A 193 -14.47 -19.68 -10.15
N LEU A 194 -14.52 -20.71 -9.30
CA LEU A 194 -13.63 -21.86 -9.36
C LEU A 194 -13.92 -22.72 -10.60
N ALA A 195 -15.19 -22.99 -10.90
CA ALA A 195 -15.59 -23.74 -12.09
C ALA A 195 -15.19 -23.01 -13.39
N ASP A 196 -15.43 -21.70 -13.48
CA ASP A 196 -15.01 -20.89 -14.63
C ASP A 196 -13.49 -20.95 -14.87
N TRP A 197 -12.69 -21.04 -13.82
CA TRP A 197 -11.23 -21.21 -13.94
C TRP A 197 -10.85 -22.63 -14.39
N GLU A 198 -11.38 -23.66 -13.73
CA GLU A 198 -11.04 -25.06 -13.99
C GLU A 198 -11.52 -25.54 -15.38
N GLU A 199 -12.71 -25.11 -15.80
CA GLU A 199 -13.36 -25.59 -17.04
C GLU A 199 -13.08 -24.71 -18.24
N ARG A 200 -13.01 -23.38 -18.05
CA ARG A 200 -12.95 -22.41 -19.15
C ARG A 200 -11.68 -21.56 -19.17
N GLY A 201 -10.80 -21.70 -18.15
CA GLY A 201 -9.61 -20.87 -18.00
C GLY A 201 -9.91 -19.39 -17.74
N ARG A 202 -11.14 -19.04 -17.34
CA ARG A 202 -11.56 -17.65 -17.15
C ARG A 202 -11.15 -17.15 -15.77
N ASP A 203 -10.15 -16.28 -15.73
CA ASP A 203 -9.65 -15.69 -14.50
C ASP A 203 -10.58 -14.60 -13.94
N ARG A 204 -11.49 -15.00 -13.04
CA ARG A 204 -12.39 -14.07 -12.33
C ARG A 204 -11.76 -13.41 -11.10
N LEU A 205 -10.66 -13.95 -10.58
CA LEU A 205 -10.03 -13.47 -9.36
C LEU A 205 -9.04 -12.34 -9.63
N LEU A 206 -8.15 -12.53 -10.59
CA LEU A 206 -7.07 -11.60 -10.95
C LEU A 206 -7.29 -10.98 -12.32
N HIS A 207 -8.41 -11.29 -12.99
CA HIS A 207 -8.90 -10.60 -14.18
C HIS A 207 -7.95 -10.63 -15.39
N GLY A 208 -7.07 -11.63 -15.44
CA GLY A 208 -6.05 -11.75 -16.49
C GLY A 208 -4.84 -10.84 -16.26
N ALA A 209 -4.68 -10.25 -15.07
CA ALA A 209 -3.59 -9.32 -14.79
C ALA A 209 -2.21 -9.96 -15.08
N PRO A 210 -1.33 -9.25 -15.82
CA PRO A 210 0.03 -9.71 -16.10
C PRO A 210 0.97 -9.55 -14.89
N ALA A 211 0.65 -8.68 -13.93
CA ALA A 211 1.46 -8.47 -12.73
C ALA A 211 0.58 -8.24 -11.49
N ALA A 212 1.16 -8.41 -10.32
CA ALA A 212 0.55 -8.02 -9.06
C ALA A 212 1.58 -7.44 -8.08
N ILE A 213 1.13 -6.56 -7.18
CA ILE A 213 1.91 -6.09 -6.03
C ILE A 213 1.11 -6.43 -4.78
N ILE A 214 1.74 -7.14 -3.85
CA ILE A 214 1.17 -7.44 -2.53
C ILE A 214 1.78 -6.47 -1.54
N VAL A 215 0.92 -5.76 -0.82
CA VAL A 215 1.32 -4.81 0.22
C VAL A 215 0.99 -5.40 1.57
N GLY A 216 2.01 -5.57 2.39
CA GLY A 216 1.90 -6.04 3.77
C GLY A 216 2.50 -5.04 4.75
N SER A 217 2.63 -5.47 6.00
CA SER A 217 3.43 -4.76 6.98
C SER A 217 4.01 -5.69 8.04
N LEU A 218 5.15 -5.26 8.58
CA LEU A 218 5.81 -5.85 9.73
C LEU A 218 5.03 -5.52 11.02
N PRO A 219 5.08 -6.39 12.04
CA PRO A 219 4.49 -6.10 13.33
C PRO A 219 5.21 -4.94 14.05
N GLY A 220 4.47 -4.23 14.91
CA GLY A 220 5.02 -3.21 15.81
C GLY A 220 5.00 -1.77 15.28
N GLY A 221 4.39 -1.52 14.11
CA GLY A 221 4.01 -0.17 13.69
C GLY A 221 2.83 0.37 14.50
N SER A 222 2.66 1.70 14.53
CA SER A 222 1.53 2.33 15.25
C SER A 222 0.19 2.11 14.55
N CYS A 223 0.17 2.22 13.22
CA CYS A 223 -1.02 2.07 12.38
C CYS A 223 -0.69 1.21 11.14
N PRO A 224 -0.23 -0.04 11.32
CA PRO A 224 0.44 -0.80 10.26
C PRO A 224 -0.50 -1.19 9.11
N ALA A 225 -1.82 -1.22 9.34
CA ALA A 225 -2.80 -1.48 8.29
C ALA A 225 -3.10 -0.20 7.49
N GLU A 226 -3.32 0.92 8.19
CA GLU A 226 -3.57 2.23 7.58
C GLU A 226 -2.39 2.68 6.74
N ASP A 227 -1.17 2.59 7.27
CA ASP A 227 0.07 2.95 6.58
C ASP A 227 0.19 2.17 5.25
N ALA A 228 -0.03 0.85 5.29
CA ALA A 228 0.00 -0.01 4.11
C ALA A 228 -1.09 0.33 3.08
N LEU A 229 -2.29 0.72 3.53
CA LEU A 229 -3.40 1.11 2.66
C LEU A 229 -3.19 2.52 2.06
N LEU A 230 -2.53 3.43 2.75
CA LEU A 230 -2.12 4.73 2.22
C LEU A 230 -1.05 4.55 1.13
N ALA A 231 -0.03 3.71 1.37
CA ALA A 231 0.95 3.34 0.35
C ALA A 231 0.29 2.66 -0.86
N THR A 232 -0.67 1.77 -0.60
CA THR A 232 -1.50 1.15 -1.65
C THR A 232 -2.22 2.21 -2.48
N GLN A 233 -2.87 3.20 -1.86
CA GLN A 233 -3.58 4.25 -2.57
C GLN A 233 -2.64 5.08 -3.47
N ASN A 234 -1.43 5.39 -3.01
CA ASN A 234 -0.41 6.03 -3.85
C ASN A 234 -0.05 5.19 -5.08
N ILE A 235 0.16 3.87 -4.90
CA ILE A 235 0.39 2.93 -6.02
C ILE A 235 -0.77 2.95 -7.01
N LEU A 236 -2.02 2.94 -6.54
CA LEU A 236 -3.20 2.92 -7.40
C LEU A 236 -3.32 4.19 -8.27
N LEU A 237 -3.00 5.36 -7.71
CA LEU A 237 -3.03 6.63 -8.45
C LEU A 237 -1.83 6.74 -9.41
N ALA A 238 -0.64 6.35 -8.95
CA ALA A 238 0.57 6.32 -9.76
C ALA A 238 0.43 5.40 -10.97
N ALA A 239 -0.10 4.19 -10.78
CA ALA A 239 -0.37 3.25 -11.86
C ALA A 239 -1.29 3.88 -12.92
N HIS A 240 -2.34 4.61 -12.49
CA HIS A 240 -3.21 5.31 -13.44
C HIS A 240 -2.47 6.41 -14.21
N ALA A 241 -1.64 7.21 -13.54
CA ALA A 241 -0.83 8.24 -14.18
C ALA A 241 0.18 7.65 -15.18
N LEU A 242 0.68 6.45 -14.92
CA LEU A 242 1.59 5.70 -15.81
C LEU A 242 0.85 4.85 -16.88
N GLY A 243 -0.46 5.04 -17.06
CA GLY A 243 -1.24 4.37 -18.11
C GLY A 243 -1.63 2.92 -17.80
N LEU A 244 -1.59 2.52 -16.52
CA LEU A 244 -1.97 1.19 -16.05
C LEU A 244 -3.33 1.18 -15.35
N GLY A 245 -4.00 0.03 -15.44
CA GLY A 245 -5.16 -0.32 -14.65
C GLY A 245 -4.75 -1.07 -13.39
N THR A 246 -5.59 -0.99 -12.36
CA THR A 246 -5.39 -1.69 -11.09
C THR A 246 -6.70 -2.23 -10.53
N CYS A 247 -6.66 -3.34 -9.79
CA CYS A 247 -7.79 -3.81 -8.99
C CYS A 247 -7.32 -4.42 -7.67
N LEU A 248 -7.94 -4.01 -6.57
CA LEU A 248 -7.72 -4.64 -5.27
C LEU A 248 -8.47 -5.97 -5.19
N ILE A 249 -7.76 -7.00 -4.75
CA ILE A 249 -8.24 -8.39 -4.72
C ILE A 249 -8.47 -8.83 -3.27
N GLY A 250 -9.61 -8.44 -2.71
CA GLY A 250 -9.94 -8.73 -1.31
C GLY A 250 -10.02 -10.22 -0.96
N PHE A 251 -10.44 -11.07 -1.92
CA PHE A 251 -10.42 -12.52 -1.73
C PHE A 251 -9.01 -13.07 -1.51
N ALA A 252 -8.00 -12.53 -2.22
CA ALA A 252 -6.61 -12.93 -2.04
C ALA A 252 -6.08 -12.48 -0.66
N VAL A 253 -6.38 -11.25 -0.22
CA VAL A 253 -6.03 -10.77 1.13
C VAL A 253 -6.63 -11.69 2.20
N SER A 254 -7.94 -11.98 2.12
CA SER A 254 -8.64 -12.85 3.07
C SER A 254 -8.04 -14.26 3.14
N ALA A 255 -7.69 -14.83 1.98
CA ALA A 255 -7.04 -16.14 1.92
C ALA A 255 -5.63 -16.13 2.52
N MET A 256 -4.81 -15.12 2.20
CA MET A 256 -3.43 -15.00 2.70
C MET A 256 -3.35 -14.73 4.20
N GLN A 257 -4.32 -14.03 4.77
CA GLN A 257 -4.41 -13.83 6.23
C GLN A 257 -4.81 -15.11 6.97
N LYS A 258 -5.60 -15.99 6.34
CA LYS A 258 -6.13 -17.22 6.96
C LYS A 258 -5.30 -18.47 6.67
N ASP A 259 -4.47 -18.45 5.62
CA ASP A 259 -3.66 -19.59 5.20
C ASP A 259 -2.21 -19.17 4.95
N GLY A 260 -1.37 -19.34 5.97
CA GLY A 260 0.05 -18.99 5.92
C GLY A 260 0.83 -19.71 4.81
N ARG A 261 0.35 -20.85 4.30
CA ARG A 261 1.00 -21.57 3.19
C ARG A 261 1.03 -20.75 1.90
N ILE A 262 0.07 -19.84 1.71
CA ILE A 262 0.06 -18.93 0.55
C ILE A 262 1.20 -17.91 0.67
N LYS A 263 1.50 -17.44 1.88
CA LYS A 263 2.66 -16.58 2.16
C LYS A 263 3.96 -17.34 1.93
N ASP A 264 4.07 -18.57 2.46
CA ASP A 264 5.25 -19.42 2.28
C ASP A 264 5.55 -19.66 0.79
N LEU A 265 4.52 -19.93 -0.03
CA LEU A 265 4.65 -20.11 -1.49
C LEU A 265 5.30 -18.91 -2.18
N LEU A 266 5.00 -17.70 -1.70
CA LEU A 266 5.51 -16.45 -2.23
C LEU A 266 6.75 -15.95 -1.49
N LYS A 267 7.28 -16.74 -0.55
CA LYS A 267 8.42 -16.39 0.32
C LYS A 267 8.17 -15.14 1.17
N ILE A 268 6.91 -14.88 1.51
CA ILE A 268 6.52 -13.80 2.42
C ILE A 268 6.64 -14.33 3.86
N PRO A 269 7.39 -13.67 4.75
CA PRO A 269 7.50 -14.06 6.16
C PRO A 269 6.13 -14.20 6.85
N ARG A 270 6.01 -15.14 7.79
CA ARG A 270 4.72 -15.47 8.42
C ARG A 270 4.25 -14.41 9.40
N GLU A 271 5.18 -13.64 9.95
CA GLU A 271 4.95 -12.48 10.82
C GLU A 271 4.39 -11.27 10.08
N GLU A 272 4.59 -11.17 8.76
CA GLU A 272 4.01 -10.10 7.96
C GLU A 272 2.50 -10.26 7.82
N THR A 273 1.77 -9.16 7.97
CA THR A 273 0.34 -9.11 7.72
C THR A 273 0.08 -8.51 6.35
N VAL A 274 -0.64 -9.23 5.49
CA VAL A 274 -1.04 -8.74 4.16
C VAL A 274 -2.28 -7.86 4.28
N HIS A 275 -2.23 -6.66 3.70
CA HIS A 275 -3.32 -5.68 3.73
C HIS A 275 -3.94 -5.43 2.36
N ALA A 276 -3.15 -5.55 1.28
CA ALA A 276 -3.62 -5.38 -0.08
C ALA A 276 -2.97 -6.35 -1.06
N VAL A 277 -3.75 -6.77 -2.06
CA VAL A 277 -3.25 -7.43 -3.26
C VAL A 277 -3.75 -6.60 -4.44
N ILE A 278 -2.82 -5.98 -5.15
CA ILE A 278 -3.08 -5.11 -6.30
C ILE A 278 -2.80 -5.92 -7.55
N ALA A 279 -3.83 -6.34 -8.28
CA ALA A 279 -3.67 -6.84 -9.64
C ALA A 279 -3.49 -5.64 -10.59
N LEU A 280 -2.51 -5.66 -11.48
CA LEU A 280 -2.23 -4.54 -12.38
C LEU A 280 -1.73 -4.96 -13.77
N GLY A 281 -1.92 -4.06 -14.73
CA GLY A 281 -1.55 -4.25 -16.13
C GLY A 281 -2.20 -3.19 -17.04
N HIS A 282 -2.03 -3.34 -18.35
CA HIS A 282 -2.68 -2.44 -19.31
C HIS A 282 -4.18 -2.78 -19.43
N PRO A 283 -5.10 -1.82 -19.23
CA PRO A 283 -6.53 -2.05 -19.41
C PRO A 283 -6.85 -2.48 -20.85
N ALA A 284 -7.70 -3.50 -21.00
CA ALA A 284 -8.25 -3.92 -22.29
C ALA A 284 -9.47 -3.07 -22.72
N VAL A 285 -9.88 -2.10 -21.90
CA VAL A 285 -11.03 -1.23 -22.12
C VAL A 285 -10.69 0.21 -21.79
N ALA A 286 -11.28 1.15 -22.52
CA ALA A 286 -11.15 2.59 -22.28
C ALA A 286 -12.40 3.15 -21.60
N TYR A 287 -12.20 3.89 -20.51
CA TYR A 287 -13.29 4.63 -19.85
C TYR A 287 -13.40 6.03 -20.46
N GLN A 288 -14.62 6.42 -20.84
CA GLN A 288 -14.86 7.68 -21.57
C GLN A 288 -15.31 8.84 -20.67
N ARG A 289 -15.75 8.56 -19.43
CA ARG A 289 -16.35 9.57 -18.55
C ARG A 289 -16.06 9.26 -17.07
N LEU A 290 -16.04 10.32 -16.26
CA LEU A 290 -16.09 10.21 -14.81
C LEU A 290 -17.46 9.71 -14.35
N THR A 291 -17.51 9.16 -13.14
CA THR A 291 -18.75 8.67 -12.50
C THR A 291 -18.87 9.24 -11.10
N GLY A 292 -20.10 9.42 -10.63
CA GLY A 292 -20.37 9.91 -9.28
C GLY A 292 -20.02 8.94 -8.15
N ARG A 293 -20.35 9.38 -6.93
CA ARG A 293 -20.28 8.60 -5.69
C ARG A 293 -21.63 8.65 -4.98
N LYS A 294 -21.89 7.65 -4.13
CA LYS A 294 -23.02 7.73 -3.19
C LYS A 294 -22.82 8.91 -2.25
N LYS A 295 -23.91 9.51 -1.77
CA LYS A 295 -23.86 10.64 -0.84
C LYS A 295 -23.08 10.24 0.43
N ALA A 296 -22.08 11.04 0.77
CA ALA A 296 -21.32 10.84 2.02
C ALA A 296 -22.15 11.31 3.22
N VAL A 297 -22.00 10.62 4.35
CA VAL A 297 -22.53 11.06 5.64
C VAL A 297 -21.48 11.97 6.28
N SER A 298 -21.73 13.27 6.33
CA SER A 298 -20.89 14.27 6.98
C SER A 298 -21.56 14.76 8.27
N ARG A 299 -20.76 14.97 9.32
CA ARG A 299 -21.22 15.57 10.58
C ARG A 299 -20.23 16.66 10.97
N PHE A 300 -20.74 17.81 11.36
CA PHE A 300 -19.96 18.89 11.97
C PHE A 300 -20.31 18.90 13.46
N VAL A 301 -19.29 18.98 14.31
CA VAL A 301 -19.44 19.06 15.77
C VAL A 301 -18.85 20.40 16.18
N GLU A 302 -19.67 21.22 16.82
CA GLU A 302 -19.30 22.53 17.40
C GLU A 302 -19.49 22.42 18.91
N PHE A 303 -18.54 22.96 19.68
CA PHE A 303 -18.53 22.96 21.15
C PHE A 303 -18.48 24.40 21.67
#